data_AF-A0A444W1Z5-F1
#
_entry.id   AF-A0A444W1Z5-F1
#
_cell.length_a   1.000
_cell.length_b   1.000
_cell.length_c   1.000
_cell.angle_alpha   90.00
_cell.angle_beta   90.00
_cell.angle_gamma   90.00
#
_symmetry.space_group_name_H-M   'P 1'
#
loop_
_entity.id
_entity.type
_entity.pdbx_description
1 polymer ?
#
loop_
_entity_poly.entity_id
_entity_poly.type
_entity_poly.pdbx_seq_one_letter_code
_entity_poly.pdbx_strand_id
1 'polypeptide(L)'
;MRKIFVLIVSGILLSACKQTDNKNISGKQEIKKDSAKVENSSQTVKSDLGLFEQFSKNKNEVILKLKSIPNKEAANALYEKYYEENNILLGQIEEKESGVLDKFYNEEEKAKREVKLLGEKLSRHQLEYFEIGEGYVEIETLPDFYYKIFKDYVTSDYKDYLYLKSEENKTLYSADAGLVISFKDLGERVISWENFMTKYPNSKLIASVKEEYKNYQMDYLVGQNNTPTA
;
A
#
# COMPACT_ATOMS: atom_id res chain seq x y z
N MET A 1 36.28 -23.72 -0.09
CA MET A 1 36.08 -22.53 0.75
C MET A 1 34.62 -22.50 1.19
N ARG A 2 34.39 -22.59 2.51
CA ARG A 2 33.06 -22.68 3.13
C ARG A 2 32.26 -21.41 2.86
N LYS A 3 31.08 -21.53 2.22
CA LYS A 3 30.09 -20.46 2.16
C LYS A 3 29.35 -20.44 3.50
N ILE A 4 29.53 -19.37 4.27
CA ILE A 4 28.78 -19.10 5.49
C ILE A 4 27.45 -18.48 5.05
N PHE A 5 26.36 -19.22 5.19
CA PHE A 5 25.02 -18.66 5.08
C PHE A 5 24.69 -17.97 6.41
N VAL A 6 24.56 -16.64 6.40
CA VAL A 6 24.02 -15.89 7.52
C VAL A 6 22.49 -15.96 7.40
N LEU A 7 21.89 -16.87 8.16
CA LEU A 7 20.45 -16.93 8.40
C LEU A 7 20.09 -15.81 9.38
N ILE A 8 19.45 -14.74 8.89
CA ILE A 8 18.79 -13.76 9.73
C ILE A 8 17.51 -14.42 10.26
N VAL A 9 17.55 -14.86 11.51
CA VAL A 9 16.39 -15.39 12.23
C VAL A 9 15.54 -14.21 12.67
N SER A 10 14.51 -13.88 11.88
CA SER A 10 13.42 -13.01 12.32
C SER A 10 12.67 -13.71 13.46
N GLY A 11 12.56 -13.01 14.59
CA GLY A 11 11.94 -13.51 15.82
C GLY A 11 10.50 -13.95 15.60
N ILE A 12 10.25 -15.25 15.77
CA ILE A 12 8.90 -15.81 15.87
C ILE A 12 8.36 -15.43 17.25
N LEU A 13 7.40 -14.52 17.30
CA LEU A 13 6.54 -14.32 18.46
C LEU A 13 5.67 -15.59 18.61
N LEU A 14 6.05 -16.45 19.55
CA LEU A 14 5.23 -17.59 19.97
C LEU A 14 4.03 -17.06 20.76
N SER A 15 2.90 -16.86 20.08
CA SER A 15 1.60 -16.77 20.75
C SER A 15 1.22 -18.14 21.29
N ALA A 16 1.11 -18.23 22.62
CA ALA A 16 0.77 -19.43 23.36
C ALA A 16 -0.64 -19.93 23.01
N CYS A 17 -0.73 -21.12 22.42
CA CYS A 17 -1.96 -21.90 22.37
C CYS A 17 -2.31 -22.40 23.78
N LYS A 18 -3.43 -21.91 24.35
CA LYS A 18 -4.13 -22.63 25.43
C LYS A 18 -4.95 -23.75 24.78
N GLN A 19 -4.52 -24.99 25.03
CA GLN A 19 -5.38 -26.16 24.94
C GLN A 19 -6.49 -26.05 25.99
N THR A 20 -7.73 -26.22 25.56
CA THR A 20 -8.82 -26.65 26.43
C THR A 20 -9.41 -27.93 25.87
N ASP A 21 -9.60 -28.86 26.79
CA ASP A 21 -9.72 -30.29 26.58
C ASP A 21 -10.96 -30.76 25.81
N ASN A 22 -10.73 -31.89 25.13
CA ASN A 22 -11.74 -32.78 24.59
C ASN A 22 -12.78 -33.20 25.64
N LYS A 23 -14.06 -33.06 25.30
CA LYS A 23 -15.12 -33.97 25.78
C LYS A 23 -15.91 -34.52 24.61
N ASN A 24 -15.69 -35.81 24.36
CA ASN A 24 -16.56 -36.69 23.58
C ASN A 24 -17.93 -36.81 24.25
N ILE A 25 -19.02 -36.61 23.51
CA ILE A 25 -20.26 -37.38 23.70
C ILE A 25 -20.85 -37.73 22.33
N SER A 26 -20.88 -39.03 22.08
CA SER A 26 -21.62 -39.73 21.03
C SER A 26 -23.13 -39.54 21.23
N GLY A 27 -23.84 -39.17 20.17
CA GLY A 27 -25.29 -39.05 20.15
C GLY A 27 -25.82 -39.21 18.72
N LYS A 28 -26.23 -40.43 18.40
CA LYS A 28 -26.79 -40.88 17.12
C LYS A 28 -28.26 -40.46 17.02
N GLN A 29 -28.68 -39.82 15.92
CA GLN A 29 -30.03 -39.97 15.36
C GLN A 29 -30.14 -39.37 13.94
N GLU A 30 -30.28 -40.26 12.95
CA GLU A 30 -30.87 -39.97 11.65
C GLU A 30 -32.39 -40.18 11.73
N ILE A 31 -33.21 -39.21 11.31
CA ILE A 31 -34.50 -39.43 10.61
C ILE A 31 -34.73 -38.29 9.59
N LYS A 32 -35.34 -38.65 8.46
CA LYS A 32 -35.42 -38.04 7.12
C LYS A 32 -36.53 -36.98 6.91
N LYS A 33 -36.40 -36.30 5.75
CA LYS A 33 -37.39 -35.57 4.90
C LYS A 33 -37.84 -34.20 5.44
N ASP A 34 -37.96 -33.13 4.67
CA ASP A 34 -38.38 -33.00 3.27
C ASP A 34 -37.91 -31.66 2.66
N SER A 35 -37.72 -31.70 1.34
CA SER A 35 -37.73 -30.65 0.31
C SER A 35 -37.97 -29.17 0.71
N ALA A 36 -36.99 -28.31 0.41
CA ALA A 36 -37.22 -27.04 -0.29
C ALA A 36 -35.90 -26.48 -0.83
N LYS A 37 -35.75 -26.53 -2.16
CA LYS A 37 -34.69 -25.92 -2.93
C LYS A 37 -34.92 -24.41 -2.94
N VAL A 38 -34.14 -23.66 -2.17
CA VAL A 38 -33.90 -22.23 -2.45
C VAL A 38 -32.43 -22.11 -2.80
N GLU A 39 -32.16 -22.24 -4.10
CA GLU A 39 -30.87 -21.88 -4.68
C GLU A 39 -30.66 -20.39 -4.47
N ASN A 40 -30.04 -20.02 -3.36
CA ASN A 40 -29.33 -18.76 -3.27
C ASN A 40 -27.99 -18.97 -4.00
N SER A 41 -28.07 -18.92 -5.34
CA SER A 41 -26.91 -18.87 -6.22
C SER A 41 -26.24 -17.51 -6.06
N SER A 42 -25.50 -17.34 -4.96
CA SER A 42 -24.39 -16.39 -4.91
C SER A 42 -23.23 -17.04 -5.67
N GLN A 43 -23.40 -17.24 -6.97
CA GLN A 43 -22.27 -17.54 -7.85
C GLN A 43 -21.42 -16.29 -7.94
N THR A 44 -20.45 -16.18 -7.03
CA THR A 44 -19.21 -15.46 -7.29
C THR A 44 -18.61 -16.03 -8.56
N VAL A 45 -18.87 -15.38 -9.68
CA VAL A 45 -18.04 -15.48 -10.87
C VAL A 45 -16.65 -15.04 -10.41
N LYS A 46 -15.75 -15.98 -10.13
CA LYS A 46 -14.32 -15.71 -10.08
C LYS A 46 -13.97 -15.16 -11.45
N SER A 47 -13.91 -13.84 -11.56
CA SER A 47 -13.52 -13.19 -12.80
C SER A 47 -12.06 -13.55 -13.05
N ASP A 48 -11.81 -14.24 -14.17
CA ASP A 48 -10.48 -14.51 -14.73
C ASP A 48 -9.87 -13.22 -15.32
N LEU A 49 -9.90 -12.14 -14.52
CA LEU A 49 -9.31 -10.86 -14.87
C LEU A 49 -7.82 -10.93 -14.54
N GLY A 50 -6.98 -10.42 -15.45
CA GLY A 50 -5.59 -10.16 -15.12
C GLY A 50 -5.47 -9.15 -13.98
N LEU A 51 -4.35 -9.19 -13.25
CA LEU A 51 -4.12 -8.36 -12.06
C LEU A 51 -4.30 -6.85 -12.35
N PHE A 52 -3.88 -6.40 -13.53
CA PHE A 52 -4.00 -5.02 -13.98
C PHE A 52 -5.45 -4.59 -14.22
N GLU A 53 -6.23 -5.43 -14.88
CA GLU A 53 -7.64 -5.19 -15.12
C GLU A 53 -8.42 -5.23 -13.79
N GLN A 54 -8.05 -6.14 -12.88
CA GLN A 54 -8.59 -6.17 -11.53
C GLN A 54 -8.27 -4.89 -10.75
N PHE A 55 -7.07 -4.34 -10.87
CA PHE A 55 -6.67 -3.08 -10.24
C PHE A 55 -7.58 -1.92 -10.68
N SER A 56 -7.76 -1.77 -12.00
CA SER A 56 -8.63 -0.73 -12.55
C SER A 56 -10.12 -0.95 -12.24
N LYS A 57 -10.57 -2.21 -12.21
CA LYS A 57 -11.92 -2.56 -11.81
C LYS A 57 -12.18 -2.15 -10.35
N ASN A 58 -11.28 -2.48 -9.43
CA ASN A 58 -11.39 -2.11 -8.02
C ASN A 58 -11.52 -0.59 -7.84
N LYS A 59 -10.68 0.19 -8.53
CA LYS A 59 -10.78 1.66 -8.56
C LYS A 59 -12.19 2.13 -8.99
N ASN A 60 -12.70 1.60 -10.09
CA ASN A 60 -14.01 2.00 -10.63
C ASN A 60 -15.15 1.64 -9.67
N GLU A 61 -15.09 0.48 -9.02
CA GLU A 61 -16.06 0.08 -8.01
C GLU A 61 -16.05 1.00 -6.78
N VAL A 62 -14.86 1.43 -6.34
CA VAL A 62 -14.73 2.41 -5.25
C VAL A 62 -15.35 3.75 -5.64
N ILE A 63 -15.07 4.25 -6.85
CA ILE A 63 -15.68 5.49 -7.36
C ILE A 63 -17.21 5.38 -7.39
N LEU A 64 -17.76 4.23 -7.76
CA LEU A 64 -19.22 4.00 -7.72
C LEU A 64 -19.76 4.00 -6.29
N LYS A 65 -19.09 3.31 -5.36
CA LYS A 65 -19.48 3.28 -3.93
C LYS A 65 -19.47 4.68 -3.30
N LEU A 66 -18.49 5.52 -3.66
CA LEU A 66 -18.37 6.90 -3.17
C LEU A 66 -19.58 7.77 -3.54
N LYS A 67 -20.20 7.55 -4.71
CA LYS A 67 -21.37 8.33 -5.16
C LYS A 67 -22.61 8.15 -4.27
N SER A 68 -22.71 7.04 -3.54
CA SER A 68 -23.84 6.71 -2.67
C SER A 68 -23.43 6.53 -1.21
N ILE A 69 -22.25 7.03 -0.82
CA ILE A 69 -21.73 6.84 0.53
C ILE A 69 -22.48 7.73 1.53
N PRO A 70 -22.84 7.24 2.73
CA PRO A 70 -23.80 7.93 3.60
C PRO A 70 -23.22 9.18 4.29
N ASN A 71 -21.92 9.19 4.57
CA ASN A 71 -21.22 10.29 5.22
C ASN A 71 -19.71 10.20 4.96
N LYS A 72 -18.98 11.22 5.40
CA LYS A 72 -17.54 11.36 5.18
C LYS A 72 -16.74 10.33 6.00
N GLU A 73 -17.21 9.97 7.18
CA GLU A 73 -16.57 8.97 8.03
C GLU A 73 -16.61 7.57 7.40
N ALA A 74 -17.72 7.24 6.73
CA ALA A 74 -17.83 6.02 5.93
C ALA A 74 -16.91 6.07 4.70
N ALA A 75 -16.70 7.25 4.09
CA ALA A 75 -15.74 7.43 3.02
C ALA A 75 -14.29 7.26 3.49
N ASN A 76 -13.94 7.71 4.69
CA ASN A 76 -12.63 7.45 5.29
C ASN A 76 -12.39 5.95 5.47
N ALA A 77 -13.37 5.22 6.02
CA ALA A 77 -13.26 3.78 6.19
C ALA A 77 -13.15 3.02 4.85
N LEU A 78 -13.85 3.49 3.81
CA LEU A 78 -13.70 2.96 2.46
C LEU A 78 -12.31 3.22 1.89
N TYR A 79 -11.73 4.41 2.13
CA TYR A 79 -10.36 4.73 1.73
C TYR A 79 -9.36 3.79 2.40
N GLU A 80 -9.40 3.64 3.73
CA GLU A 80 -8.45 2.79 4.47
C GLU A 80 -8.47 1.36 3.97
N LYS A 81 -9.67 0.79 3.87
CA LYS A 81 -9.84 -0.58 3.35
C LYS A 81 -9.36 -0.71 1.91
N TYR A 82 -9.70 0.25 1.06
CA TYR A 82 -9.27 0.21 -0.34
C TYR A 82 -7.76 0.34 -0.46
N TYR A 83 -7.11 1.22 0.31
CA TYR A 83 -5.66 1.39 0.32
C TYR A 83 -4.94 0.07 0.65
N GLU A 84 -5.38 -0.63 1.70
CA GLU A 84 -4.84 -1.94 2.09
C GLU A 84 -5.01 -3.00 0.99
N GLU A 85 -6.25 -3.16 0.49
CA GLU A 85 -6.57 -4.14 -0.56
C GLU A 85 -5.82 -3.85 -1.86
N ASN A 86 -5.66 -2.57 -2.20
CA ASN A 86 -5.00 -2.13 -3.42
C ASN A 86 -3.48 -2.33 -3.35
N ASN A 87 -2.87 -2.12 -2.18
CA ASN A 87 -1.43 -2.42 -1.96
C ASN A 87 -1.11 -3.91 -2.04
N ILE A 88 -2.01 -4.78 -1.56
CA ILE A 88 -1.85 -6.24 -1.74
C ILE A 88 -1.83 -6.59 -3.24
N LEU A 89 -2.73 -5.99 -4.02
CA LEU A 89 -2.79 -6.22 -5.46
C LEU A 89 -1.58 -5.64 -6.20
N LEU A 90 -1.04 -4.49 -5.77
CA LEU A 90 0.21 -3.95 -6.28
C LEU A 90 1.37 -4.92 -6.05
N GLY A 91 1.54 -5.45 -4.84
CA GLY A 91 2.58 -6.43 -4.56
C GLY A 91 2.48 -7.69 -5.43
N GLN A 92 1.26 -8.14 -5.76
CA GLN A 92 1.06 -9.25 -6.70
C GLN A 92 1.46 -8.89 -8.15
N ILE A 93 1.22 -7.65 -8.56
CA ILE A 93 1.66 -7.14 -9.86
C ILE A 93 3.19 -7.09 -9.91
N GLU A 94 3.82 -6.54 -8.88
CA GLU A 94 5.28 -6.48 -8.75
C GLU A 94 5.93 -7.85 -8.76
N GLU A 95 5.43 -8.79 -7.96
CA GLU A 95 5.95 -10.16 -7.94
C GLU A 95 5.89 -10.80 -9.33
N LYS A 96 4.77 -10.64 -10.03
CA LYS A 96 4.58 -11.17 -11.38
C LYS A 96 5.50 -10.53 -12.40
N GLU A 97 5.76 -9.24 -12.29
CA GLU A 97 6.53 -8.46 -13.27
C GLU A 97 8.02 -8.29 -12.84
N SER A 98 8.44 -8.89 -11.72
CA SER A 98 9.79 -8.82 -11.14
C SER A 98 10.92 -9.06 -12.15
N GLY A 99 10.79 -10.07 -13.01
CA GLY A 99 11.80 -10.35 -14.04
C GLY A 99 11.94 -9.27 -15.14
N VAL A 100 11.00 -8.34 -15.25
CA VAL A 100 11.14 -7.12 -16.08
C VAL A 100 11.71 -5.97 -15.24
N LEU A 101 11.31 -5.85 -13.96
CA LEU A 101 11.84 -4.86 -13.02
C LEU A 101 13.36 -5.02 -12.82
N ASP A 102 13.86 -6.26 -12.68
CA ASP A 102 15.29 -6.58 -12.60
C ASP A 102 16.11 -6.11 -13.81
N LYS A 103 15.44 -5.84 -14.93
CA LYS A 103 16.05 -5.41 -16.19
C LYS A 103 15.92 -3.90 -16.42
N PHE A 104 15.39 -3.13 -15.47
CA PHE A 104 15.07 -1.72 -15.67
C PHE A 104 16.26 -0.90 -16.20
N TYR A 105 17.44 -1.07 -15.59
CA TYR A 105 18.68 -0.40 -15.98
C TYR A 105 19.52 -1.21 -16.99
N ASN A 106 18.98 -2.27 -17.56
CA ASN A 106 19.72 -3.09 -18.51
C ASN A 106 19.80 -2.39 -19.88
N GLU A 107 21.02 -2.27 -20.41
CA GLU A 107 21.30 -1.54 -21.64
C GLU A 107 20.97 -2.31 -22.93
N GLU A 108 20.67 -3.62 -22.86
CA GLU A 108 20.32 -4.44 -24.01
C GLU A 108 18.98 -4.01 -24.62
N GLU A 109 18.96 -3.90 -25.96
CA GLU A 109 17.77 -3.48 -26.71
C GLU A 109 16.52 -4.34 -26.44
N LYS A 110 16.69 -5.62 -26.14
CA LYS A 110 15.55 -6.48 -25.78
C LYS A 110 14.98 -6.11 -24.41
N ALA A 111 15.85 -5.91 -23.41
CA ALA A 111 15.45 -5.52 -22.07
C ALA A 111 14.76 -4.15 -22.06
N LYS A 112 15.34 -3.14 -22.73
CA LYS A 112 14.73 -1.81 -22.89
C LYS A 112 13.32 -1.88 -23.49
N ARG A 113 13.11 -2.76 -24.48
CA ARG A 113 11.77 -2.97 -25.07
C ARG A 113 10.80 -3.60 -24.07
N GLU A 114 11.22 -4.59 -23.30
CA GLU A 114 10.38 -5.23 -22.27
C GLU A 114 9.97 -4.22 -21.19
N VAL A 115 10.92 -3.45 -20.67
CA VAL A 115 10.68 -2.38 -19.67
C VAL A 115 9.74 -1.31 -20.24
N LYS A 116 9.99 -0.83 -21.46
CA LYS A 116 9.11 0.16 -22.09
C LYS A 116 7.67 -0.35 -22.25
N LEU A 117 7.49 -1.59 -22.70
CA LEU A 117 6.16 -2.19 -22.87
C LEU A 117 5.42 -2.35 -21.55
N LEU A 118 6.13 -2.72 -20.48
CA LEU A 118 5.54 -2.76 -19.15
C LEU A 118 5.16 -1.36 -18.69
N GLY A 119 6.00 -0.33 -18.84
CA GLY A 119 5.64 1.06 -18.52
C GLY A 119 4.40 1.59 -19.27
N GLU A 120 4.27 1.25 -20.56
CA GLU A 120 3.06 1.56 -21.35
C GLU A 120 1.82 0.80 -20.84
N LYS A 121 2.00 -0.38 -20.23
CA LYS A 121 0.93 -1.12 -19.56
C LYS A 121 0.58 -0.49 -18.21
N LEU A 122 1.58 -0.16 -17.37
CA LEU A 122 1.40 0.49 -16.06
C LEU A 122 0.58 1.79 -16.20
N SER A 123 0.99 2.66 -17.13
CA SER A 123 0.35 3.97 -17.34
C SER A 123 -1.15 3.89 -17.68
N ARG A 124 -1.58 2.83 -18.40
CA ARG A 124 -3.01 2.58 -18.68
C ARG A 124 -3.85 2.34 -17.42
N HIS A 125 -3.21 1.96 -16.33
CA HIS A 125 -3.84 1.71 -15.03
C HIS A 125 -3.53 2.80 -14.00
N GLN A 126 -2.87 3.89 -14.39
CA GLN A 126 -2.32 4.94 -13.51
C GLN A 126 -1.34 4.38 -12.47
N LEU A 127 -0.52 3.44 -12.94
CA LEU A 127 0.65 2.97 -12.25
C LEU A 127 1.89 3.53 -12.94
N GLU A 128 2.97 3.63 -12.20
CA GLU A 128 4.27 4.03 -12.72
C GLU A 128 5.40 3.26 -12.04
N TYR A 129 6.57 3.33 -12.66
CA TYR A 129 7.80 2.89 -12.01
C TYR A 129 8.19 3.90 -10.94
N PHE A 130 8.63 3.38 -9.79
CA PHE A 130 9.17 4.19 -8.73
C PHE A 130 10.58 3.72 -8.39
N GLU A 131 11.58 4.52 -8.76
CA GLU A 131 12.99 4.19 -8.52
C GLU A 131 13.33 4.46 -7.04
N ILE A 132 13.64 3.40 -6.29
CA ILE A 132 13.87 3.48 -4.83
C ILE A 132 15.36 3.50 -4.43
N GLY A 133 16.26 3.51 -5.42
CA GLY A 133 17.72 3.53 -5.23
C GLY A 133 18.39 2.19 -5.50
N GLU A 134 19.74 2.20 -5.52
CA GLU A 134 20.60 1.01 -5.75
C GLU A 134 20.27 0.16 -7.00
N GLY A 135 19.61 0.74 -7.99
CA GLY A 135 19.17 0.00 -9.17
C GLY A 135 17.86 -0.78 -8.99
N TYR A 136 17.17 -0.61 -7.86
CA TYR A 136 15.84 -1.17 -7.60
C TYR A 136 14.73 -0.21 -8.06
N VAL A 137 13.66 -0.82 -8.57
CA VAL A 137 12.47 -0.14 -9.07
C VAL A 137 11.23 -0.90 -8.63
N GLU A 138 10.28 -0.17 -8.06
CA GLU A 138 8.97 -0.66 -7.61
C GLU A 138 7.87 -0.18 -8.58
N ILE A 139 6.64 -0.65 -8.37
CA ILE A 139 5.45 -0.22 -9.10
C ILE A 139 4.50 0.46 -8.13
N GLU A 140 4.37 1.78 -8.25
CA GLU A 140 3.46 2.56 -7.43
C GLU A 140 2.26 3.10 -8.22
N THR A 141 1.24 3.55 -7.50
CA THR A 141 0.20 4.42 -8.09
C THR A 141 0.78 5.79 -8.38
N LEU A 142 0.25 6.51 -9.39
CA LEU A 142 0.58 7.93 -9.57
C LEU A 142 0.41 8.73 -8.25
N PRO A 143 1.21 9.78 -7.99
CA PRO A 143 1.29 10.40 -6.66
C PRO A 143 -0.06 10.91 -6.15
N ASP A 144 -0.91 11.43 -7.04
CA ASP A 144 -2.21 11.98 -6.71
C ASP A 144 -3.40 11.00 -6.86
N PHE A 145 -3.12 9.70 -7.04
CA PHE A 145 -4.13 8.68 -7.30
C PHE A 145 -5.25 8.67 -6.25
N TYR A 146 -4.90 8.49 -4.98
CA TYR A 146 -5.88 8.43 -3.90
C TYR A 146 -6.52 9.81 -3.64
N TYR A 147 -5.74 10.89 -3.72
CA TYR A 147 -6.27 12.25 -3.56
C TYR A 147 -7.36 12.55 -4.60
N LYS A 148 -7.13 12.26 -5.89
CA LYS A 148 -8.11 12.47 -6.96
C LYS A 148 -9.40 11.67 -6.76
N ILE A 149 -9.33 10.48 -6.18
CA ILE A 149 -10.50 9.62 -5.94
C ILE A 149 -11.33 10.14 -4.76
N PHE A 150 -10.67 10.53 -3.66
CA PHE A 150 -11.34 10.70 -2.37
C PHE A 150 -11.54 12.15 -1.91
N LYS A 151 -10.81 13.14 -2.44
CA LYS A 151 -10.74 14.52 -1.90
C LYS A 151 -12.08 15.22 -1.64
N ASP A 152 -13.13 14.89 -2.40
CA ASP A 152 -14.45 15.51 -2.30
C ASP A 152 -15.41 14.72 -1.39
N TYR A 153 -15.03 13.52 -0.98
CA TYR A 153 -15.86 12.58 -0.23
C TYR A 153 -15.44 12.41 1.23
N VAL A 154 -14.16 12.59 1.55
CA VAL A 154 -13.60 12.35 2.88
C VAL A 154 -13.71 13.57 3.80
N THR A 155 -13.44 13.35 5.09
CA THR A 155 -13.33 14.43 6.10
C THR A 155 -12.13 15.34 5.80
N SER A 156 -12.11 16.54 6.39
CA SER A 156 -11.07 17.53 6.08
C SER A 156 -9.66 17.08 6.44
N ASP A 157 -9.50 16.31 7.53
CA ASP A 157 -8.23 15.71 7.92
C ASP A 157 -7.76 14.67 6.89
N TYR A 158 -8.62 13.76 6.42
CA TYR A 158 -8.22 12.81 5.37
C TYR A 158 -7.91 13.51 4.05
N LYS A 159 -8.66 14.56 3.69
CA LYS A 159 -8.39 15.34 2.49
C LYS A 159 -6.99 15.98 2.53
N ASP A 160 -6.66 16.64 3.65
CA ASP A 160 -5.37 17.31 3.82
C ASP A 160 -4.24 16.28 3.91
N TYR A 161 -4.44 15.14 4.58
CA TYR A 161 -3.50 14.02 4.62
C TYR A 161 -3.19 13.47 3.22
N LEU A 162 -4.23 13.19 2.43
CA LEU A 162 -4.08 12.68 1.07
C LEU A 162 -3.38 13.68 0.15
N TYR A 163 -3.63 14.98 0.37
CA TYR A 163 -2.93 16.03 -0.35
C TYR A 163 -1.44 16.03 -0.02
N LEU A 164 -1.08 16.04 1.27
CA LEU A 164 0.32 16.00 1.71
C LEU A 164 1.05 14.77 1.15
N LYS A 165 0.45 13.59 1.27
CA LYS A 165 0.97 12.36 0.66
C LYS A 165 1.14 12.50 -0.86
N SER A 166 0.18 13.10 -1.55
CA SER A 166 0.28 13.27 -3.01
C SER A 166 1.39 14.22 -3.46
N GLU A 167 1.74 15.20 -2.64
CA GLU A 167 2.86 16.09 -2.91
C GLU A 167 4.19 15.40 -2.58
N GLU A 168 4.28 14.70 -1.45
CA GLU A 168 5.49 13.99 -1.03
C GLU A 168 5.84 12.80 -1.93
N ASN A 169 4.85 12.06 -2.44
CA ASN A 169 5.05 10.91 -3.31
C ASN A 169 5.58 11.29 -4.71
N LYS A 170 5.65 12.58 -5.07
CA LYS A 170 6.29 13.02 -6.32
C LYS A 170 7.80 12.84 -6.33
N THR A 171 8.41 12.72 -5.14
CA THR A 171 9.86 12.66 -5.01
C THR A 171 10.24 11.84 -3.80
N LEU A 172 11.03 10.79 -4.02
CA LEU A 172 11.66 10.01 -2.98
C LEU A 172 12.50 10.92 -2.06
N TYR A 173 12.30 10.83 -0.75
CA TYR A 173 13.06 11.67 0.19
C TYR A 173 14.40 11.05 0.61
N SER A 174 14.49 9.73 0.55
CA SER A 174 15.59 8.93 1.09
C SER A 174 15.81 7.67 0.26
N ALA A 175 17.05 7.36 -0.06
CA ALA A 175 17.49 6.14 -0.75
C ALA A 175 18.87 5.73 -0.23
N ASP A 176 19.12 4.43 -0.06
CA ASP A 176 20.39 3.89 0.46
C ASP A 176 20.90 4.69 1.69
N ALA A 177 20.05 4.86 2.70
CA ALA A 177 20.36 5.62 3.92
C ALA A 177 20.99 7.01 3.68
N GLY A 178 20.64 7.67 2.58
CA GLY A 178 20.96 9.05 2.27
C GLY A 178 19.75 9.84 1.79
N LEU A 179 19.70 11.11 2.16
CA LEU A 179 18.69 12.04 1.69
C LEU A 179 18.85 12.29 0.18
N VAL A 180 17.73 12.20 -0.53
CA VAL A 180 17.62 12.50 -1.98
C VAL A 180 17.04 13.90 -2.20
N ILE A 181 16.44 14.50 -1.16
CA ILE A 181 15.98 15.89 -1.12
C ILE A 181 16.90 16.77 -0.28
N SER A 182 16.76 18.10 -0.40
CA SER A 182 17.53 19.00 0.45
C SER A 182 17.04 18.97 1.89
N PHE A 183 17.91 19.32 2.85
CA PHE A 183 17.49 19.53 4.24
C PHE A 183 16.38 20.58 4.37
N LYS A 184 16.38 21.60 3.50
CA LYS A 184 15.30 22.61 3.49
C LYS A 184 13.96 21.96 3.14
N ASP A 185 13.91 21.13 2.11
CA ASP A 185 12.68 20.44 1.70
C ASP A 185 12.22 19.45 2.77
N LEU A 186 13.16 18.74 3.43
CA LEU A 186 12.85 17.88 4.57
C LEU A 186 12.26 18.69 5.74
N GLY A 187 12.83 19.86 6.04
CA GLY A 187 12.29 20.78 7.04
C GLY A 187 10.87 21.25 6.70
N GLU A 188 10.57 21.50 5.42
CA GLU A 188 9.21 21.83 4.97
C GLU A 188 8.23 20.67 5.15
N ARG A 189 8.66 19.42 4.94
CA ARG A 189 7.86 18.22 5.27
C ARG A 189 7.57 18.14 6.78
N VAL A 190 8.59 18.32 7.62
CA VAL A 190 8.43 18.35 9.10
C VAL A 190 7.40 19.38 9.53
N ILE A 191 7.48 20.61 9.02
CA ILE A 191 6.54 21.70 9.32
C ILE A 191 5.13 21.33 8.84
N SER A 192 4.99 20.73 7.66
CA SER A 192 3.69 20.33 7.11
C SER A 192 2.98 19.31 7.99
N TRP A 193 3.70 18.29 8.47
CA TRP A 193 3.15 17.29 9.38
C TRP A 193 2.90 17.82 10.80
N GLU A 194 3.73 18.73 11.31
CA GLU A 194 3.46 19.43 12.58
C GLU A 194 2.15 20.24 12.53
N ASN A 195 1.96 20.99 11.44
CA ASN A 195 0.75 21.77 11.19
C ASN A 195 -0.48 20.86 11.06
N PHE A 196 -0.36 19.73 10.37
CA PHE A 196 -1.43 18.74 10.27
C PHE A 196 -1.86 18.24 11.66
N MET A 197 -0.91 17.81 12.48
CA MET A 197 -1.19 17.28 13.83
C MET A 197 -1.81 18.35 14.75
N THR A 198 -1.39 19.61 14.61
CA THR A 198 -1.93 20.73 15.38
C THR A 198 -3.35 21.10 14.94
N LYS A 199 -3.62 21.06 13.62
CA LYS A 199 -4.94 21.35 13.05
C LYS A 199 -5.95 20.23 13.33
N TYR A 200 -5.51 18.97 13.37
CA TYR A 200 -6.37 17.79 13.50
C TYR A 200 -5.97 16.87 14.66
N PRO A 201 -5.91 17.35 15.92
CA PRO A 201 -5.38 16.59 17.04
C PRO A 201 -6.18 15.32 17.38
N ASN A 202 -7.43 15.24 16.92
CA ASN A 202 -8.33 14.11 17.14
C ASN A 202 -8.49 13.22 15.89
N SER A 203 -7.70 13.43 14.83
CA SER A 203 -7.76 12.57 13.64
C SER A 203 -7.33 11.14 13.97
N LYS A 204 -7.97 10.17 13.32
CA LYS A 204 -7.56 8.76 13.37
C LYS A 204 -6.18 8.52 12.76
N LEU A 205 -5.73 9.44 11.91
CA LEU A 205 -4.43 9.40 11.21
C LEU A 205 -3.26 9.84 12.10
N ILE A 206 -3.51 10.39 13.29
CA ILE A 206 -2.44 10.93 14.14
C ILE A 206 -1.37 9.90 14.48
N ALA A 207 -1.76 8.64 14.70
CA ALA A 207 -0.79 7.60 15.04
C ALA A 207 0.24 7.38 13.91
N SER A 208 -0.22 7.25 12.67
CA SER A 208 0.66 7.04 11.51
C SER A 208 1.44 8.31 11.15
N VAL A 209 0.79 9.47 11.14
CA VAL A 209 1.46 10.75 10.87
C VAL A 209 2.57 11.03 11.88
N LYS A 210 2.37 10.70 13.15
CA LYS A 210 3.37 10.92 14.20
C LYS A 210 4.60 10.03 14.04
N GLU A 211 4.46 8.84 13.47
CA GLU A 211 5.59 7.96 13.17
C GLU A 211 6.45 8.56 12.05
N GLU A 212 5.83 8.93 10.93
CA GLU A 212 6.52 9.55 9.79
C GLU A 212 7.18 10.88 10.18
N TYR A 213 6.45 11.74 10.90
CA TYR A 213 6.98 12.99 11.44
C TYR A 213 8.25 12.78 12.27
N LYS A 214 8.29 11.74 13.13
CA LYS A 214 9.47 11.45 13.96
C LYS A 214 10.67 11.02 13.12
N ASN A 215 10.44 10.25 12.06
CA ASN A 215 11.52 9.84 11.15
C ASN A 215 12.09 11.07 10.44
N TYR A 216 11.24 11.92 9.86
CA TYR A 216 11.67 13.16 9.22
C TYR A 216 12.35 14.12 10.18
N GLN A 217 11.84 14.24 11.41
CA GLN A 217 12.46 15.06 12.43
C GLN A 217 13.86 14.54 12.80
N MET A 218 14.01 13.22 12.96
CA MET A 218 15.32 12.62 13.26
C MET A 218 16.30 12.87 12.11
N ASP A 219 15.90 12.55 10.88
CA ASP A 219 16.73 12.73 9.69
C ASP A 219 17.09 14.20 9.45
N TYR A 220 16.20 15.13 9.80
CA TYR A 220 16.50 16.56 9.72
C TYR A 220 17.53 17.01 10.77
N LEU A 221 17.45 16.47 11.99
CA LEU A 221 18.31 16.86 13.10
C LEU A 221 19.72 16.28 13.02
N VAL A 222 19.84 15.02 12.60
CA VAL A 222 21.12 14.30 12.61
C VAL A 222 21.59 13.86 11.22
N GLY A 223 20.72 13.91 10.21
CA GLY A 223 21.00 13.36 8.89
C GLY A 223 20.81 11.84 8.86
N GLN A 224 21.14 11.25 7.72
CA GLN A 224 21.21 9.81 7.55
C GLN A 224 22.67 9.37 7.36
N ASN A 225 22.96 8.08 7.35
CA ASN A 225 24.34 7.56 7.29
C ASN A 225 25.16 8.12 6.13
N ASN A 226 24.55 8.20 4.94
CA ASN A 226 25.21 8.67 3.72
C ASN A 226 25.05 10.19 3.49
N THR A 227 24.24 10.87 4.31
CA THR A 227 24.06 12.33 4.30
C THR A 227 23.98 12.87 5.74
N PRO A 228 25.07 12.79 6.53
CA PRO A 228 25.07 13.24 7.91
C PRO A 228 25.07 14.77 7.98
N THR A 229 24.56 15.31 9.08
CA THR A 229 24.62 16.75 9.38
C THR A 229 25.93 17.18 10.05
N ALA A 230 26.73 16.22 10.54
CA ALA A 230 27.99 16.44 11.26
C ALA A 230 29.04 15.36 10.92
#